data_AF-A0A927FH24-F1
#
_entry.id   AF-A0A927FH24-F1
#
_cell.length_a   1.000
_cell.length_b   1.000
_cell.length_c   1.000
_cell.angle_alpha   90.00
_cell.angle_beta   90.00
_cell.angle_gamma   90.00
#
_symmetry.space_group_name_H-M   'P 1'
#
loop_
_entity.id
_entity.type
_entity.pdbx_description
1 polymer ?
#
loop_
_entity_poly.entity_id
_entity_poly.type
_entity_poly.pdbx_seq_one_letter_code
_entity_poly.pdbx_strand_id
1 'polypeptide(L)'
;MRQNLSADIPQNLQEADERLTRYGRWAMERDRRHRCGSAEGRYRSFQDDEDRAPKEVLQHIDEALACQRALAKVPELERAVLVILYVPRRQPIEAQLRLAQIPARLCRERHLQGLRMFDNLLRKFLTP
;
A
#
# COMPACT_ATOMS: atom_id res chain seq x y z
N MET A 1 20.78 1.34 -14.66
CA MET A 1 19.65 2.13 -15.20
C MET A 1 18.41 1.83 -14.37
N ARG A 2 17.81 2.85 -13.72
CA ARG A 2 16.48 2.73 -13.10
C ARG A 2 15.47 2.51 -14.22
N GLN A 3 14.83 1.34 -14.27
CA GLN A 3 13.75 1.11 -15.22
C GLN A 3 12.49 1.78 -14.67
N ASN A 4 11.71 2.47 -15.51
CA ASN A 4 10.38 2.94 -15.11
C ASN A 4 9.48 1.70 -14.94
N LEU A 5 9.16 1.37 -13.68
CA LEU A 5 8.38 0.17 -13.32
C LEU A 5 6.86 0.45 -13.27
N SER A 6 6.48 1.69 -12.99
CA SER A 6 5.11 2.18 -13.09
C SER A 6 4.81 2.65 -14.51
N ALA A 7 3.55 2.50 -14.90
CA ALA A 7 3.01 3.09 -16.12
C ALA A 7 2.59 4.54 -15.88
N ASP A 8 2.53 5.34 -16.95
CA ASP A 8 1.98 6.69 -16.88
C ASP A 8 0.48 6.63 -16.56
N ILE A 9 0.10 7.26 -15.45
CA ILE A 9 -1.26 7.17 -14.90
C ILE A 9 -2.12 8.25 -15.55
N PRO A 10 -3.21 7.88 -16.25
CA PRO A 10 -4.11 8.87 -16.84
C PRO A 10 -4.87 9.63 -15.75
N GLN A 11 -5.28 10.86 -16.06
CA GLN A 11 -5.88 11.78 -15.07
C GLN A 11 -7.10 11.20 -14.36
N ASN A 12 -7.90 10.39 -15.06
CA ASN A 12 -9.09 9.74 -14.50
C ASN A 12 -8.79 8.66 -13.43
N LEU A 13 -7.53 8.26 -13.27
CA LEU A 13 -7.10 7.25 -12.29
C LEU A 13 -6.20 7.81 -11.18
N GLN A 14 -5.93 9.12 -11.18
CA GLN A 14 -5.07 9.77 -10.17
C GLN A 14 -5.63 9.61 -8.75
N GLU A 15 -6.94 9.77 -8.59
CA GLU A 15 -7.57 9.59 -7.28
C GLU A 15 -7.41 8.15 -6.76
N ALA A 16 -7.54 7.16 -7.64
CA ALA A 16 -7.34 5.76 -7.28
C ALA A 16 -5.88 5.47 -6.88
N ASP A 17 -4.93 6.06 -7.60
CA ASP A 17 -3.48 6.00 -7.29
C ASP A 17 -3.17 6.59 -5.90
N GLU A 18 -3.72 7.77 -5.60
CA GLU A 18 -3.53 8.43 -4.31
C GLU A 18 -4.15 7.63 -3.15
N ARG A 19 -5.36 7.12 -3.33
CA ARG A 19 -6.05 6.28 -2.34
C ARG A 19 -5.29 4.99 -2.07
N LEU A 20 -4.77 4.35 -3.12
CA LEU A 20 -3.99 3.12 -2.99
C LEU A 20 -2.61 3.39 -2.35
N THR A 21 -2.00 4.54 -2.63
CA THR A 21 -0.76 4.99 -1.98
C THR A 21 -0.95 5.23 -0.49
N ARG A 22 -2.04 5.92 -0.10
CA ARG A 22 -2.40 6.11 1.31
C ARG A 22 -2.68 4.79 2.01
N TYR A 23 -3.42 3.90 1.36
CA TYR A 23 -3.69 2.55 1.85
C TYR A 23 -2.40 1.75 2.09
N GLY A 24 -1.45 1.79 1.14
CA GLY A 24 -0.19 1.06 1.29
C GLY A 24 0.63 1.52 2.49
N ARG A 25 0.66 2.84 2.76
CA ARG A 25 1.29 3.39 3.97
C ARG A 25 0.55 2.98 5.24
N TRP A 26 -0.78 3.06 5.23
CA TRP A 26 -1.63 2.64 6.35
C TRP A 26 -1.45 1.16 6.69
N ALA A 27 -1.41 0.29 5.67
CA ALA A 27 -1.22 -1.15 5.84
C ALA A 27 0.12 -1.49 6.51
N MET A 28 1.19 -0.79 6.11
CA MET A 28 2.52 -0.97 6.70
C MET A 28 2.64 -0.47 8.14
N GLU A 29 1.90 0.56 8.52
CA GLU A 29 1.87 0.99 9.91
C GLU A 29 1.26 -0.10 10.81
N ARG A 30 0.20 -0.77 10.37
CA ARG A 30 -0.43 -1.85 11.14
C ARG A 30 0.42 -3.11 11.26
N ASP A 31 1.30 -3.40 10.30
CA ASP A 31 2.19 -4.56 10.35
C ASP A 31 3.40 -4.35 11.28
N ARG A 32 3.57 -3.16 11.87
CA ARG A 32 4.64 -2.93 12.85
C ARG A 32 4.40 -3.77 14.09
N ARG A 33 5.22 -4.82 14.25
CA ARG A 33 5.34 -5.54 15.52
C ARG A 33 5.81 -4.57 16.59
N HIS A 34 4.90 -4.18 17.47
CA HIS A 34 5.22 -3.35 18.61
C HIS A 34 6.11 -4.12 19.58
N ARG A 35 7.19 -3.49 20.01
CA ARG A 35 7.97 -3.95 21.15
C ARG A 35 7.44 -3.28 22.40
N CYS A 36 7.14 -4.07 23.43
CA CYS A 36 6.64 -3.53 24.68
C CYS A 36 7.80 -3.44 25.66
N GLY A 37 8.31 -2.23 25.89
CA GLY A 37 9.45 -2.02 26.80
C GLY A 37 9.20 -2.56 28.21
N SER A 38 7.96 -2.51 28.71
CA SER A 38 7.60 -3.08 30.02
C SER A 38 7.69 -4.61 30.03
N ALA A 39 7.03 -5.29 29.08
CA ALA A 39 7.08 -6.74 28.98
C ALA A 39 8.48 -7.29 28.61
N GLU A 40 9.31 -6.48 27.96
CA GLU A 40 10.68 -6.83 27.57
C GLU A 40 11.74 -6.42 28.62
N GLY A 41 11.34 -5.92 29.80
CA GLY A 41 12.27 -5.49 30.86
C GLY A 41 13.14 -4.29 30.52
N ARG A 42 12.77 -3.54 29.47
CA ARG A 42 13.47 -2.36 28.94
C ARG A 42 12.65 -1.08 29.12
N TYR A 43 11.81 -1.04 30.15
CA TYR A 43 10.96 0.13 30.41
C TYR A 43 11.85 1.35 30.65
N ARG A 44 11.57 2.43 29.91
CA ARG A 44 12.13 3.75 30.12
C ARG A 44 10.96 4.71 30.28
N SER A 45 10.98 5.54 31.31
CA SER A 45 10.05 6.67 31.40
C SER A 45 10.27 7.58 30.20
N PHE A 46 9.19 7.96 29.52
CA PHE A 46 9.24 8.91 28.41
C PHE A 46 9.91 10.20 28.87
N GLN A 47 10.89 10.70 28.10
CA GLN A 47 11.62 11.92 28.44
C GLN A 47 11.09 13.16 27.72
N ASP A 48 10.32 13.00 26.62
CA ASP A 48 9.77 14.09 25.81
C ASP A 48 8.27 13.90 25.49
N ASP A 49 7.53 15.01 25.42
CA ASP A 49 6.10 15.05 25.06
C ASP A 49 5.84 14.71 23.58
N GLU A 50 6.85 14.80 22.70
CA GLU A 50 6.75 14.45 21.27
C GLU A 50 6.45 12.96 21.06
N ASP A 51 6.94 12.07 21.93
CA ASP A 51 6.62 10.64 21.90
C ASP A 51 5.12 10.36 22.14
N ARG A 52 4.40 11.35 22.69
CA ARG A 52 2.98 11.28 23.03
C ARG A 52 2.08 11.92 21.97
N ALA A 53 2.64 12.55 20.95
CA ALA A 53 1.87 13.20 19.90
C ALA A 53 1.04 12.18 19.12
N PRO A 54 -0.26 12.46 18.87
CA PRO A 54 -1.07 11.64 17.98
C PRO A 54 -0.41 11.59 16.59
N LYS A 55 -0.26 10.38 16.05
CA LYS A 55 0.28 10.21 14.70
C LYS A 55 -0.71 10.71 13.66
N GLU A 56 -0.18 11.12 12.51
CA GLU A 56 -0.97 11.47 11.34
C GLU A 56 -1.90 10.32 10.93
N VAL A 57 -3.18 10.62 10.73
CA VAL A 57 -4.16 9.66 10.23
C VAL A 57 -3.93 9.50 8.72
N LEU A 58 -3.23 8.43 8.35
CA LEU A 58 -2.90 8.14 6.94
C LEU A 58 -4.14 7.87 6.08
N GLN A 59 -5.15 7.21 6.66
CA GLN A 59 -6.43 6.90 6.01
C GLN A 59 -7.50 6.54 7.05
N HIS A 60 -8.76 6.90 6.81
CA HIS A 60 -9.89 6.49 7.66
C HIS A 60 -10.12 4.98 7.56
N ILE A 61 -10.56 4.34 8.64
CA ILE A 61 -10.71 2.88 8.70
C ILE A 61 -11.68 2.35 7.62
N ASP A 62 -12.80 3.03 7.40
CA ASP A 62 -13.81 2.58 6.42
C ASP A 62 -13.24 2.61 5.00
N GLU A 63 -12.48 3.66 4.67
CA GLU A 63 -11.83 3.79 3.37
C GLU A 63 -10.72 2.74 3.21
N ALA A 64 -9.90 2.52 4.24
CA ALA A 64 -8.87 1.48 4.21
C ALA A 64 -9.47 0.08 4.04
N LEU A 65 -10.59 -0.23 4.71
CA LEU A 65 -11.32 -1.49 4.54
C LEU A 65 -11.92 -1.63 3.14
N ALA A 66 -12.46 -0.54 2.57
CA ALA A 66 -12.94 -0.54 1.19
C ALA A 66 -11.78 -0.81 0.21
N CYS A 67 -10.62 -0.16 0.41
CA CYS A 67 -9.41 -0.44 -0.37
C CYS A 67 -8.94 -1.89 -0.24
N GLN A 68 -8.92 -2.44 0.99
CA GLN A 68 -8.55 -3.83 1.23
C GLN A 68 -9.48 -4.81 0.50
N ARG A 69 -10.80 -4.59 0.57
CA ARG A 69 -11.82 -5.42 -0.11
C ARG A 69 -11.72 -5.30 -1.62
N ALA A 70 -11.53 -4.09 -2.14
CA ALA A 70 -11.32 -3.85 -3.57
C ALA A 70 -10.07 -4.59 -4.05
N LEU A 71 -8.93 -4.42 -3.36
CA LEU A 71 -7.68 -5.05 -3.72
C LEU A 71 -7.75 -6.58 -3.66
N ALA A 72 -8.48 -7.14 -2.68
CA ALA A 72 -8.71 -8.58 -2.58
C ALA A 72 -9.55 -9.17 -3.73
N LYS A 73 -10.32 -8.34 -4.45
CA LYS A 73 -11.12 -8.73 -5.60
C LYS A 73 -10.41 -8.52 -6.95
N VAL A 74 -9.29 -7.80 -6.96
CA VAL A 74 -8.43 -7.68 -8.16
C VAL A 74 -7.77 -9.05 -8.45
N PRO A 75 -7.68 -9.47 -9.72
CA PRO A 75 -7.01 -10.73 -10.07
C PRO A 75 -5.57 -10.80 -9.58
N GLU A 76 -5.07 -12.02 -9.33
CA GLU A 76 -3.84 -12.25 -8.57
C GLU A 76 -2.62 -11.52 -9.11
N LEU A 77 -2.43 -11.54 -10.44
CA LEU A 77 -1.24 -10.98 -11.08
C LEU A 77 -1.20 -9.45 -10.94
N GLU A 78 -2.31 -8.78 -11.24
CA GLU A 78 -2.47 -7.35 -11.10
C GLU A 78 -2.40 -6.94 -9.62
N ARG A 79 -3.03 -7.71 -8.75
CA ARG A 79 -2.97 -7.51 -7.29
C ARG A 79 -1.54 -7.58 -6.79
N ALA A 80 -0.76 -8.57 -7.22
CA ALA A 80 0.64 -8.70 -6.85
C ALA A 80 1.46 -7.47 -7.30
N VAL A 81 1.26 -7.02 -8.54
CA VAL A 81 1.91 -5.80 -9.06
C VAL A 81 1.52 -4.57 -8.23
N LEU A 82 0.23 -4.36 -7.96
CA LEU A 82 -0.24 -3.24 -7.14
C LEU A 82 0.33 -3.30 -5.72
N VAL A 83 0.36 -4.47 -5.09
CA VAL A 83 0.95 -4.63 -3.75
C VAL A 83 2.44 -4.29 -3.76
N ILE A 84 3.19 -4.76 -4.75
CA ILE A 84 4.63 -4.49 -4.87
C ILE A 84 4.92 -3.00 -5.07
N LEU A 85 4.09 -2.31 -5.85
CA LEU A 85 4.29 -0.89 -6.17
C LEU A 85 3.83 0.05 -5.06
N TYR A 86 2.70 -0.25 -4.41
CA TYR A 86 2.03 0.68 -3.50
C TYR A 86 2.22 0.37 -2.02
N VAL A 87 2.45 -0.90 -1.65
CA VAL A 87 2.67 -1.28 -0.25
C VAL A 87 4.17 -1.28 0.01
N PRO A 88 4.72 -0.30 0.75
CA PRO A 88 6.16 -0.21 0.95
C PRO A 88 6.68 -1.47 1.64
N ARG A 89 7.80 -2.03 1.18
CA ARG A 89 8.47 -3.14 1.88
C ARG A 89 9.95 -2.82 2.05
N ARG A 90 10.63 -3.59 2.90
CA ARG A 90 12.08 -3.46 3.11
C ARG A 90 12.89 -3.75 1.84
N GLN A 91 12.40 -4.65 0.99
CA GLN A 91 13.08 -5.01 -0.26
C GLN A 91 12.77 -3.98 -1.35
N PRO A 92 13.75 -3.63 -2.21
CA PRO A 92 13.50 -2.75 -3.35
C PRO A 92 12.52 -3.41 -4.34
N ILE A 93 11.74 -2.59 -5.05
CA ILE A 93 10.68 -3.03 -5.96
C ILE A 93 11.21 -4.00 -7.01
N GLU A 94 12.40 -3.75 -7.56
CA GLU A 94 13.04 -4.60 -8.57
C GLU A 94 13.34 -6.01 -8.04
N ALA A 95 13.69 -6.13 -6.76
CA ALA A 95 13.93 -7.43 -6.14
C ALA A 95 12.62 -8.17 -5.90
N GLN A 96 11.56 -7.46 -5.48
CA GLN A 96 10.24 -8.04 -5.30
C GLN A 96 9.66 -8.57 -6.63
N LEU A 97 9.80 -7.81 -7.72
CA LEU A 97 9.38 -8.23 -9.06
C LEU A 97 10.14 -9.47 -9.55
N ARG A 98 11.44 -9.56 -9.28
CA ARG A 98 12.25 -10.74 -9.61
C ARG A 98 11.78 -11.99 -8.85
N LEU A 99 11.50 -11.87 -7.55
CA LEU A 99 10.98 -12.96 -6.74
C LEU A 99 9.60 -13.42 -7.22
N ALA A 100 8.76 -12.47 -7.64
CA ALA A 100 7.44 -12.74 -8.21
C ALA A 100 7.50 -13.22 -9.68
N GLN A 101 8.69 -13.29 -10.29
CA GLN A 101 8.89 -13.63 -11.70
C GLN A 101 8.11 -12.71 -12.66
N ILE A 102 7.95 -11.43 -12.32
CA ILE A 102 7.21 -10.44 -13.12
C ILE A 102 8.22 -9.56 -13.87
N PRO A 103 8.28 -9.64 -15.21
CA PRO A 103 9.11 -8.73 -16.00
C PRO A 103 8.64 -7.28 -15.89
N ALA A 104 9.56 -6.31 -15.98
CA ALA A 104 9.23 -4.88 -15.87
C ALA A 104 8.22 -4.39 -16.94
N ARG A 105 8.23 -4.98 -18.14
CA ARG A 105 7.23 -4.70 -19.17
C ARG A 105 5.82 -5.12 -18.71
N LEU A 106 5.70 -6.35 -18.21
CA LEU A 106 4.43 -6.89 -17.71
C LEU A 106 3.96 -6.10 -16.49
N CYS A 107 4.87 -5.71 -15.60
CA CYS A 107 4.57 -4.85 -14.47
C CYS A 107 3.84 -3.57 -14.90
N ARG A 108 4.33 -2.85 -15.91
CA ARG A 108 3.68 -1.63 -16.43
C ARG A 108 2.29 -1.89 -17.00
N GLU A 109 2.15 -2.91 -17.84
CA GLU A 109 0.86 -3.26 -18.45
C GLU A 109 -0.18 -3.63 -17.38
N ARG A 110 0.24 -4.44 -16.40
CA ARG A 110 -0.60 -4.92 -15.30
C ARG A 110 -0.88 -3.86 -14.24
N HIS A 111 0.02 -2.90 -14.06
CA HIS A 111 -0.18 -1.76 -13.20
C HIS A 111 -1.43 -0.98 -13.62
N LEU A 112 -1.48 -0.57 -14.90
CA LEU A 112 -2.58 0.25 -15.42
C LEU A 112 -3.90 -0.54 -15.45
N GLN A 113 -3.86 -1.81 -15.85
CA GLN A 113 -5.03 -2.71 -15.83
C GLN A 113 -5.55 -2.93 -14.40
N GLY A 114 -4.64 -3.21 -13.46
CA GLY A 114 -4.93 -3.40 -12.05
C GLY A 114 -5.55 -2.16 -11.44
N LEU A 115 -4.99 -0.98 -11.70
CA LEU A 115 -5.48 0.28 -11.16
C LEU A 115 -6.90 0.60 -11.65
N ARG A 116 -7.21 0.32 -12.93
CA ARG A 116 -8.58 0.44 -13.48
C ARG A 116 -9.56 -0.51 -12.80
N MET A 117 -9.17 -1.77 -12.61
CA MET A 117 -10.02 -2.76 -11.94
C MET A 117 -10.25 -2.39 -10.47
N PHE A 118 -9.19 -1.96 -9.79
CA PHE A 118 -9.25 -1.47 -8.43
C PHE A 118 -10.19 -0.28 -8.29
N ASP A 119 -10.09 0.74 -9.14
CA ASP A 119 -10.97 1.92 -9.10
C ASP A 119 -12.45 1.52 -9.26
N ASN A 120 -12.75 0.67 -10.25
CA ASN A 120 -14.11 0.16 -10.47
C ASN A 120 -14.67 -0.62 -9.27
N LEU A 121 -13.82 -1.40 -8.59
CA LEU A 121 -14.21 -2.16 -7.39
C LEU A 121 -14.36 -1.24 -6.18
N LEU A 122 -13.45 -0.29 -6.01
CA LEU A 122 -13.44 0.66 -4.89
C LEU A 122 -14.70 1.51 -4.90
N ARG A 123 -15.10 2.03 -6.06
CA ARG A 123 -16.36 2.78 -6.21
C ARG A 123 -17.57 1.99 -5.71
N LYS A 124 -17.61 0.67 -5.94
CA LYS A 124 -18.69 -0.20 -5.45
C LYS A 124 -18.69 -0.38 -3.93
N PHE A 125 -17.52 -0.31 -3.28
CA PHE A 125 -17.42 -0.43 -1.82
C PHE A 125 -17.60 0.89 -1.07
N LEU A 126 -17.43 2.03 -1.77
CA LEU A 126 -17.65 3.37 -1.21
C LEU A 126 -19.05 3.90 -1.47
N THR A 127 -19.79 3.33 -2.42
CA THR A 127 -21.21 3.64 -2.63
C THR A 127 -22.02 2.86 -1.59
N PRO A 128 -22.90 3.53 -0.80
CA PRO A 128 -23.72 2.89 0.23
C PRO A 128 -24.74 1.90 -0.32
#